data_AF-A0A4R1RFL9-F1
#
_entry.id   AF-A0A4R1RFL9-F1
#
_cell.length_a   1.000
_cell.length_b   1.000
_cell.length_c   1.000
_cell.angle_alpha   90.00
_cell.angle_beta   90.00
_cell.angle_gamma   90.00
#
_symmetry.space_group_name_H-M   'P 1'
#
loop_
_entity.id
_entity.type
_entity.pdbx_description
1 polymer ?
#
loop_
_entity_poly.entity_id
_entity_poly.type
_entity_poly.pdbx_seq_one_letter_code
_entity_poly.pdbx_strand_id
1 'polypeptide(L)' 'MNENRVVLQLARAYVPMQIYVNSWDPMQGLMAGTIFPELYRPYVGREHWRDN' A
#
# COMPACT_ATOMS: atom_id res chain seq x y z
N MET A 1 38.67 -19.25 17.50
CA MET A 1 37.31 -18.84 17.92
C MET A 1 36.45 -18.90 16.67
N ASN A 2 35.42 -19.75 16.66
CA ASN A 2 34.63 -20.04 15.46
C ASN A 2 33.45 -19.07 15.39
N GLU A 3 33.48 -18.13 14.44
CA GLU A 3 32.39 -17.18 14.22
C GLU A 3 31.16 -17.89 13.64
N ASN A 4 30.16 -18.17 14.47
CA ASN A 4 28.83 -18.57 14.01
C ASN A 4 28.12 -17.34 13.40
N ARG A 5 28.29 -17.12 12.10
CA ARG A 5 27.56 -16.07 11.37
C ARG A 5 26.16 -16.56 11.02
N VAL A 6 25.13 -15.96 11.62
CA VAL A 6 23.74 -16.13 11.17
C VAL A 6 23.59 -15.39 9.86
N VAL A 7 23.44 -16.13 8.76
CA VAL A 7 23.12 -15.55 7.45
C VAL A 7 21.62 -15.24 7.44
N LEU A 8 21.27 -13.97 7.58
CA LEU A 8 19.88 -13.51 7.43
C LEU A 8 19.51 -13.47 5.96
N GLN A 9 18.32 -13.98 5.61
CA GLN A 9 17.76 -13.77 4.29
C GLN A 9 17.29 -12.32 4.13
N LEU A 10 17.59 -11.73 2.97
CA LEU A 10 17.07 -10.41 2.60
C LEU A 10 15.56 -10.46 2.41
N ALA A 11 14.87 -9.41 2.82
CA ALA A 11 13.44 -9.24 2.56
C ALA A 11 13.17 -9.25 1.04
N ARG A 12 12.13 -9.96 0.63
CA ARG A 12 11.66 -10.02 -0.76
C ARG A 12 10.21 -9.57 -0.79
N ALA A 13 9.89 -8.67 -1.72
CA ALA A 13 8.52 -8.31 -2.04
C ALA A 13 8.24 -8.75 -3.48
N TYR A 14 7.11 -9.42 -3.67
CA TYR A 14 6.58 -9.68 -5.00
C TYR A 14 5.58 -8.58 -5.33
N VAL A 15 5.84 -7.84 -6.40
CA VAL A 15 4.93 -6.82 -6.92
C VAL A 15 4.40 -7.32 -8.26
N PRO A 16 3.11 -7.68 -8.36
CA PRO A 16 2.53 -8.08 -9.64
C PRO A 16 2.49 -6.87 -10.60
N MET A 17 2.52 -7.15 -11.91
CA MET A 17 2.23 -6.11 -12.90
C MET A 17 0.79 -5.64 -12.71
N GLN A 18 0.61 -4.38 -12.37
CA GLN A 18 -0.71 -3.78 -12.17
C GLN A 18 -1.08 -2.95 -13.39
N ILE A 19 -2.26 -3.24 -13.95
CA ILE A 19 -2.86 -2.47 -15.03
C ILE A 19 -3.83 -1.50 -14.38
N TYR A 20 -3.42 -0.25 -14.24
CA TYR A 20 -4.29 0.84 -13.79
C TYR A 20 -4.89 1.52 -15.00
N VAL A 21 -6.22 1.64 -15.02
CA VAL A 21 -6.97 2.10 -16.20
C VAL A 21 -7.30 3.58 -16.08
N ASN A 22 -7.53 4.07 -14.86
CA ASN A 22 -7.89 5.46 -14.61
C ASN A 22 -6.90 6.13 -13.67
N SER A 23 -6.67 7.42 -13.89
CA SER A 23 -5.87 8.27 -13.02
C SER A 23 -6.63 9.56 -12.77
N TRP A 24 -6.70 9.99 -11.51
CA TRP A 24 -7.14 11.33 -11.17
C TRP A 24 -6.14 12.40 -11.65
N ASP A 25 -6.62 13.64 -11.73
CA ASP A 25 -5.75 14.81 -11.87
C ASP A 25 -4.72 14.85 -10.72
N PRO A 26 -3.48 15.33 -10.96
CA PRO A 26 -2.43 15.36 -9.95
C PRO A 26 -2.86 16.00 -8.62
N MET A 27 -3.66 17.08 -8.64
CA MET A 27 -4.07 17.75 -7.41
C MET A 27 -5.02 16.88 -6.59
N GLN A 28 -5.94 16.20 -7.26
CA GLN A 28 -6.86 15.26 -6.61
C GLN A 28 -6.12 14.04 -6.06
N GLY A 29 -5.18 13.47 -6.83
CA GLY A 29 -4.39 12.33 -6.39
C GLY A 29 -3.50 12.65 -5.18
N LEU A 30 -2.94 13.87 -5.14
CA LEU A 30 -2.17 14.37 -4.01
C LEU A 30 -3.02 14.44 -2.73
N MET A 31 -4.22 15.02 -2.82
CA MET A 31 -5.13 15.12 -1.67
C MET A 31 -5.60 13.74 -1.17
N ALA A 32 -5.78 12.79 -2.07
CA ALA A 32 -6.27 11.45 -1.73
C ALA A 32 -5.17 10.49 -1.26
N GLY A 33 -3.88 10.81 -1.47
CA GLY A 33 -2.75 9.92 -1.18
C GLY A 33 -2.53 8.81 -2.21
N THR A 34 -3.25 8.85 -3.33
CA THR A 34 -3.11 7.95 -4.48
C THR A 34 -3.70 8.61 -5.72
N ILE A 35 -3.02 8.49 -6.87
CA ILE A 35 -3.57 8.93 -8.16
C ILE A 35 -4.57 7.93 -8.75
N PHE A 36 -4.55 6.68 -8.27
CA PHE A 36 -5.38 5.60 -8.76
C PHE A 36 -6.66 5.53 -7.94
N PRO A 37 -7.84 5.81 -8.54
CA PRO A 37 -9.12 5.78 -7.83
C PRO A 37 -9.39 4.43 -7.15
N GLU A 38 -8.97 3.33 -7.76
CA GLU A 38 -9.19 1.96 -7.29
C GLU A 38 -8.40 1.62 -6.02
N LEU A 39 -7.37 2.42 -5.71
CA LEU A 39 -6.56 2.28 -4.49
C LEU A 39 -7.04 3.20 -3.37
N TYR A 40 -7.95 4.14 -3.63
CA TYR A 40 -8.42 5.07 -2.62
C TYR A 40 -9.27 4.35 -1.57
N ARG A 41 -8.72 4.25 -0.36
CA ARG A 41 -9.33 3.57 0.79
C ARG A 41 -9.19 4.46 2.03
N PRO A 42 -10.08 5.44 2.22
CA PRO A 42 -10.02 6.30 3.39
C PRO A 42 -10.25 5.49 4.65
N TYR A 43 -9.52 5.81 5.72
CA TYR A 43 -9.77 5.22 7.02
C TYR A 43 -11.13 5.69 7.53
N VAL A 44 -12.11 4.79 7.52
CA VAL A 44 -13.37 5.02 8.21
C VAL A 44 -13.13 4.89 9.72
N GLY A 45 -13.53 5.91 10.48
CA GLY A 45 -13.36 5.92 11.93
C GLY A 45 -14.04 4.72 12.59
N ARG A 46 -13.69 4.44 13.87
CA ARG A 46 -14.25 3.31 14.65
C ARG A 46 -15.78 3.27 14.72
N GLU A 47 -16.46 4.37 14.42
CA GLU A 47 -17.93 4.45 14.38
C GLU A 47 -18.52 3.70 13.18
N HIS A 48 -17.84 3.66 12.03
CA HIS A 48 -18.32 2.99 10.81
C HIS A 48 -18.36 1.45 10.92
N TRP A 49 -17.68 0.86 11.91
CA TRP A 49 -17.78 -0.57 12.18
C TRP A 49 -19.01 -0.95 13.02
N ARG A 50 -19.74 0.02 13.59
CA ARG A 50 -20.91 -0.24 14.44
C ARG A 50 -22.23 -0.37 13.67
N ASP A 51 -22.24 -0.01 12.40
CA ASP A 51 -23.44 0.05 11.56
C ASP A 51 -23.58 -1.12 10.56
N ASN A 52 -22.81 -2.21 10.75
CA ASN A 52 -22.78 -3.38 9.85
C ASN A 52 -23.01 -4.69 10.60
#